data_AF-A0A3D4XRA6-F1
#
_entry.id   AF-A0A3D4XRA6-F1
#
_cell.length_a   1.000
_cell.length_b   1.000
_cell.length_c   1.000
_cell.angle_alpha   90.00
_cell.angle_beta   90.00
_cell.angle_gamma   90.00
#
_symmetry.space_group_name_H-M   'P 1'
#
loop_
_entity.id
_entity.type
_entity.pdbx_description
1 polymer ?
#
loop_
_entity_poly.entity_id
_entity_poly.type
_entity_poly.pdbx_seq_one_letter_code
_entity_poly.pdbx_strand_id
1 'polypeptide(L)'
;MKANKNGFRHFAIKTLTHADDFASMREVVTRRYQRLLEEHKTLPDLIVIDGGLGQVNAAFAALNALEVCIPLIGLAKKQEEIYLPCNPSPLIFNQNTRMMLLLRRIRDATHDFSVSYNRKKRAMKLRDECEKQH
;
A
#
# COMPACT_ATOMS: atom_id res chain seq x y z
N MET A 1 16.07 8.82 9.52
CA MET A 1 14.60 8.77 9.52
C MET A 1 14.17 7.44 10.09
N LYS A 2 13.39 7.43 11.17
CA LYS A 2 12.84 6.20 11.78
C LYS A 2 11.41 6.03 11.28
N ALA A 3 11.04 4.82 10.86
CA ALA A 3 9.65 4.52 10.50
C ALA A 3 8.75 4.64 11.74
N ASN A 4 7.65 5.39 11.63
CA ASN A 4 6.66 5.47 12.70
C ASN A 4 5.84 4.17 12.74
N LYS A 5 6.30 3.20 13.53
CA LYS A 5 5.67 1.88 13.61
C LYS A 5 4.22 1.94 14.08
N ASN A 6 3.84 2.96 14.84
CA ASN A 6 2.47 3.14 15.35
C ASN A 6 1.48 3.56 14.26
N GLY A 7 1.97 4.01 13.10
CA GLY A 7 1.14 4.38 11.94
C GLY A 7 0.76 3.20 11.03
N PHE A 8 1.42 2.04 11.19
CA PHE A 8 1.14 0.88 10.35
C PHE A 8 -0.26 0.29 10.64
N ARG A 9 -0.97 -0.11 9.58
CA ARG A 9 -2.31 -0.70 9.66
C ARG A 9 -2.41 -1.83 8.64
N HIS A 10 -3.03 -2.94 9.03
CA HIS A 10 -3.45 -3.99 8.10
C HIS A 10 -4.92 -3.78 7.75
N PHE A 11 -5.24 -3.88 6.46
CA PHE A 11 -6.62 -3.84 5.98
C PHE A 11 -6.99 -5.21 5.43
N ALA A 12 -7.93 -5.89 6.07
CA ALA A 12 -8.57 -7.05 5.48
C ALA A 12 -9.54 -6.58 4.39
N ILE A 13 -9.33 -7.07 3.17
CA ILE A 13 -10.22 -6.87 2.02
C ILE A 13 -11.50 -7.66 2.30
N LYS A 14 -12.66 -7.00 2.21
CA LYS A 14 -13.95 -7.60 2.58
C LYS A 14 -14.80 -7.96 1.37
N THR A 15 -14.58 -7.31 0.23
CA THR A 15 -15.57 -7.27 -0.86
C THR A 15 -15.28 -8.20 -2.04
N LEU A 16 -14.13 -8.88 -2.08
CA LEU A 16 -13.69 -9.62 -3.27
C LEU A 16 -13.63 -11.12 -3.03
N THR A 17 -14.31 -11.87 -3.90
CA THR A 17 -14.28 -13.34 -3.96
C THR A 17 -13.11 -13.88 -4.80
N HIS A 18 -12.53 -13.04 -5.67
CA HIS A 18 -11.35 -13.34 -6.50
C HIS A 18 -10.22 -12.33 -6.23
N ALA A 19 -8.97 -12.73 -6.46
CA ALA A 19 -7.80 -11.87 -6.25
C ALA A 19 -7.73 -10.75 -7.29
N ASP A 20 -8.43 -9.64 -7.03
CA ASP A 20 -8.34 -8.39 -7.80
C ASP A 20 -7.59 -7.34 -6.97
N ASP A 21 -6.31 -7.15 -7.31
CA ASP A 21 -5.42 -6.22 -6.62
C ASP A 21 -5.83 -4.75 -6.84
N PHE A 22 -6.47 -4.40 -7.96
CA PHE A 22 -6.89 -3.02 -8.23
C PHE A 22 -8.14 -2.65 -7.44
N ALA A 23 -9.13 -3.54 -7.42
CA ALA A 23 -10.32 -3.36 -6.60
C ALA A 23 -9.96 -3.36 -5.11
N SER A 24 -9.02 -4.22 -4.69
CA SER A 24 -8.48 -4.23 -3.34
C SER A 24 -7.82 -2.90 -2.97
N MET A 25 -6.99 -2.36 -3.86
CA MET A 25 -6.34 -1.07 -3.65
C MET A 25 -7.36 0.05 -3.50
N ARG A 26 -8.39 0.08 -4.36
CA ARG A 26 -9.49 1.04 -4.29
C ARG A 26 -10.21 0.97 -2.94
N GLU A 27 -10.60 -0.23 -2.50
CA GLU A 27 -11.29 -0.43 -1.20
C GLU A 27 -10.44 0.10 -0.03
N VAL A 28 -9.16 -0.26 0.01
CA VAL A 28 -8.25 0.12 1.10
C VAL A 28 -8.04 1.64 1.16
N VAL A 29 -7.80 2.27 0.01
CA VAL A 29 -7.58 3.72 -0.09
C VAL A 29 -8.84 4.46 0.31
N THR A 30 -10.01 4.10 -0.23
CA THR A 30 -11.28 4.73 0.14
C THR A 30 -11.52 4.64 1.64
N ARG A 31 -11.46 3.43 2.24
CA ARG A 31 -11.72 3.24 3.67
C ARG A 31 -10.74 3.99 4.56
N ARG A 32 -9.46 4.06 4.18
CA ARG A 32 -8.44 4.75 4.98
C ARG A 32 -8.70 6.25 4.99
N TYR A 33 -8.85 6.86 3.82
CA TYR A 33 -8.93 8.32 3.73
C TYR A 33 -10.30 8.85 4.11
N GLN A 34 -11.38 8.13 3.81
CA GLN A 34 -12.71 8.48 4.32
C GLN A 34 -12.70 8.58 5.86
N ARG A 35 -12.13 7.58 6.54
CA ARG A 35 -12.01 7.62 8.02
C ARG A 35 -11.15 8.78 8.51
N LEU A 36 -10.07 9.13 7.83
CA LEU A 36 -9.24 10.27 8.22
C LEU A 36 -9.99 11.59 8.08
N LEU A 37 -10.81 11.74 7.04
CA LEU A 37 -11.68 12.89 6.84
C LEU A 37 -12.76 12.98 7.92
N GLU A 38 -13.46 11.87 8.19
CA GLU A 38 -14.51 11.77 9.23
C GLU A 38 -13.95 12.05 10.63
N GLU A 39 -12.74 11.57 10.94
CA GLU A 39 -12.08 11.80 12.24
C GLU A 39 -11.30 13.13 12.30
N HIS A 40 -11.36 13.97 11.26
CA HIS A 40 -10.59 15.21 11.12
C HIS A 40 -9.09 15.06 11.44
N LYS A 41 -8.50 13.95 11.00
CA LYS A 41 -7.08 13.66 11.21
C LYS A 41 -6.23 14.21 10.07
N THR A 42 -4.96 14.49 10.40
CA THR A 42 -3.98 14.98 9.44
C THR A 42 -3.77 13.99 8.30
N LEU A 43 -3.88 14.49 7.07
CA LEU A 43 -3.58 13.75 5.86
C LEU A 43 -2.05 13.68 5.64
N PRO A 44 -1.53 12.61 5.01
CA PRO A 44 -0.12 12.53 4.67
C PRO A 44 0.26 13.52 3.55
N ASP A 45 1.51 13.96 3.54
CA ASP A 45 2.06 14.82 2.47
C ASP A 45 2.38 14.05 1.17
N LEU A 46 2.54 12.72 1.27
CA LEU A 46 2.86 11.84 0.14
C LEU A 46 2.33 10.43 0.38
N ILE A 47 1.77 9.83 -0.66
CA ILE A 47 1.35 8.44 -0.69
C ILE A 47 2.30 7.65 -1.58
N VAL A 48 2.83 6.55 -1.06
CA VAL A 48 3.70 5.62 -1.78
C VAL A 48 3.01 4.27 -1.87
N ILE A 49 2.86 3.74 -3.08
CA ILE A 49 2.27 2.44 -3.37
C ILE A 49 3.38 1.48 -3.83
N ASP A 50 3.46 0.30 -3.21
CA ASP A 50 4.35 -0.78 -3.65
C ASP A 50 3.70 -1.50 -4.85
N GLY A 51 3.83 -0.90 -6.04
CA GLY A 51 2.99 -1.23 -7.17
C GLY A 51 3.31 -0.49 -8.46
N GLY A 52 2.84 -1.05 -9.58
CA GLY A 52 2.91 -0.42 -10.90
C GLY A 52 1.71 0.48 -11.22
N LEU A 53 1.69 1.00 -12.45
CA LEU A 53 0.72 1.99 -12.93
C LEU A 53 -0.76 1.66 -12.63
N GLY A 54 -1.17 0.41 -12.81
CA GLY A 54 -2.56 0.01 -12.57
C GLY A 54 -3.01 0.21 -11.13
N GLN A 55 -2.16 -0.16 -10.15
CA GLN A 55 -2.44 0.03 -8.72
C GLN A 55 -2.41 1.51 -8.33
N VAL A 56 -1.46 2.26 -8.89
CA VAL A 56 -1.33 3.72 -8.72
C VAL A 56 -2.60 4.42 -9.21
N ASN A 57 -3.08 4.11 -10.41
CA ASN A 57 -4.29 4.69 -10.96
C ASN A 57 -5.56 4.26 -10.19
N ALA A 58 -5.62 3.03 -9.71
CA ALA A 58 -6.74 2.57 -8.88
C ALA A 58 -6.84 3.36 -7.56
N ALA A 59 -5.71 3.60 -6.91
CA ALA A 59 -5.65 4.43 -5.71
C ALA A 59 -5.95 5.91 -6.01
N PHE A 60 -5.42 6.45 -7.10
CA PHE A 60 -5.68 7.81 -7.54
C PHE A 60 -7.17 8.05 -7.79
N ALA A 61 -7.84 7.13 -8.48
CA ALA A 61 -9.28 7.19 -8.69
C ALA A 61 -10.07 7.19 -7.37
N ALA A 62 -9.62 6.42 -6.38
CA ALA A 62 -10.24 6.39 -5.05
C ALA A 62 -10.07 7.71 -4.28
N LEU A 63 -8.89 8.35 -4.39
CA LEU A 63 -8.64 9.66 -3.78
C LEU A 63 -9.47 10.77 -4.45
N ASN A 64 -9.54 10.76 -5.78
CA ASN A 64 -10.35 11.73 -6.52
C ASN A 64 -11.84 11.60 -6.20
N ALA A 65 -12.36 10.38 -6.02
CA ALA A 65 -13.74 10.17 -5.61
C ALA A 65 -14.05 10.70 -4.20
N LEU A 66 -13.02 10.89 -3.36
CA LEU A 66 -13.11 11.51 -2.04
C LEU A 66 -12.74 13.00 -2.06
N GLU A 67 -12.47 13.57 -3.24
CA GLU A 67 -11.99 14.95 -3.42
C GLU A 67 -10.70 15.26 -2.63
N VAL A 68 -9.87 14.23 -2.41
CA VAL A 68 -8.60 14.34 -1.68
C VAL A 68 -7.44 14.53 -2.64
N CYS A 69 -6.80 15.69 -2.57
CA CYS A 69 -5.61 16.01 -3.35
C CYS A 69 -4.32 15.78 -2.54
N ILE A 70 -3.71 14.60 -2.68
CA ILE A 70 -2.41 14.27 -2.08
C ILE A 70 -1.48 13.72 -3.17
N PRO A 71 -0.21 14.14 -3.23
CA PRO A 71 0.79 13.54 -4.11
C PRO A 71 0.85 12.02 -3.93
N LEU A 72 0.83 11.29 -5.03
CA LEU A 72 0.81 9.84 -5.04
C LEU A 72 1.84 9.30 -6.04
N ILE A 73 2.66 8.35 -5.59
CA ILE A 73 3.67 7.68 -6.40
C ILE A 73 3.58 6.16 -6.24
N GLY A 74 3.85 5.42 -7.29
CA GLY A 74 4.12 3.99 -7.25
C GLY A 74 5.62 3.71 -7.30
N LEU A 75 6.07 2.69 -6.60
CA LEU A 75 7.44 2.19 -6.68
C LEU A 75 7.43 0.70 -7.03
N ALA A 76 7.82 0.36 -8.27
CA ALA A 76 7.85 -1.02 -8.72
C ALA A 76 9.19 -1.71 -8.41
N LYS A 77 9.12 -2.89 -7.81
CA LYS A 77 10.29 -3.62 -7.28
C LYS A 77 11.31 -4.09 -8.34
N LYS A 78 10.90 -4.33 -9.58
CA LYS A 78 11.77 -4.95 -10.60
C LYS A 78 12.86 -4.01 -11.13
N GLN A 79 12.52 -2.74 -11.39
CA GLN A 79 13.42 -1.79 -12.03
C GLN A 79 13.63 -0.51 -11.21
N GLU A 80 13.08 -0.46 -9.99
CA GLU A 80 13.11 0.74 -9.13
C GLU A 80 12.54 1.96 -9.85
N GLU A 81 11.50 1.73 -10.65
CA GLU A 81 10.80 2.73 -11.44
C GLU A 81 9.74 3.45 -10.59
N ILE A 82 9.63 4.75 -10.79
CA ILE A 82 8.61 5.58 -10.16
C ILE A 82 7.44 5.77 -11.14
N TYR A 83 6.26 5.37 -10.71
CA TYR A 83 5.03 5.55 -11.48
C TYR A 83 4.25 6.73 -10.93
N LEU A 84 3.84 7.64 -11.83
CA LEU A 84 2.94 8.74 -11.51
C LEU A 84 1.52 8.41 -11.98
N PRO A 85 0.47 8.88 -11.27
CA PRO A 85 -0.89 8.71 -11.73
C PRO A 85 -1.09 9.42 -13.08
N CYS A 86 -1.93 8.82 -13.93
CA CYS A 86 -2.25 9.34 -15.26
C CYS A 86 -1.05 9.49 -16.23
N ASN A 87 0.15 9.04 -15.85
CA ASN A 87 1.30 9.02 -16.74
C ASN A 87 1.63 7.56 -17.14
N PRO A 88 1.54 7.20 -18.43
CA PRO A 88 1.83 5.85 -18.87
C PRO A 88 3.32 5.48 -18.77
N SER A 89 4.22 6.47 -18.77
CA SER A 89 5.65 6.25 -18.76
C SER A 89 6.23 6.41 -17.36
N PRO A 90 6.98 5.41 -16.85
CA PRO A 90 7.65 5.53 -15.56
C PRO A 90 8.79 6.55 -15.61
N LEU A 91 9.06 7.15 -14.45
CA LEU A 91 10.25 7.96 -14.24
C LEU A 91 11.39 7.05 -13.74
N ILE A 92 12.51 7.12 -14.46
CA ILE A 92 13.72 6.35 -14.15
C ILE A 92 14.72 7.31 -13.51
N PHE A 93 15.18 6.93 -12.31
CA PHE A 93 16.18 7.69 -11.56
C PHE A 93 17.42 6.84 -11.31
N ASN A 94 18.56 7.49 -11.09
CA ASN A 94 19.75 6.80 -10.62
C ASN A 94 19.49 6.18 -9.23
N GLN A 95 19.64 4.86 -9.12
CA GLN A 95 19.31 4.07 -7.94
C GLN A 95 20.20 4.40 -6.72
N ASN A 96 21.39 4.97 -6.95
CA ASN A 96 22.33 5.34 -5.89
C ASN A 96 22.06 6.73 -5.30
N THR A 97 21.06 7.44 -5.81
CA THR A 97 20.65 8.72 -5.24
C THR A 97 20.04 8.54 -3.86
N ARG A 98 20.24 9.54 -2.99
CA ARG A 98 19.69 9.54 -1.62
C ARG A 98 18.16 9.38 -1.59
N MET A 99 17.47 9.93 -2.59
CA MET A 99 16.02 9.79 -2.76
C MET A 99 15.62 8.34 -2.99
N MET A 100 16.23 7.66 -3.97
CA MET A 100 15.90 6.27 -4.29
C MET A 100 16.23 5.32 -3.13
N LEU A 101 17.35 5.55 -2.44
CA LEU A 101 17.70 4.79 -1.23
C LEU A 101 16.67 4.97 -0.11
N LEU A 102 16.09 6.16 0.04
CA LEU A 102 15.04 6.42 1.02
C LEU A 102 13.73 5.72 0.63
N LEU A 103 13.30 5.85 -0.62
CA LEU A 103 12.08 5.22 -1.13
C LEU A 103 12.14 3.69 -0.99
N ARG A 104 13.28 3.09 -1.31
CA ARG A 104 13.53 1.66 -1.11
C ARG A 104 13.39 1.24 0.34
N ARG A 105 13.99 1.98 1.29
CA ARG A 105 13.83 1.70 2.73
C ARG A 105 12.38 1.77 3.20
N ILE A 106 11.59 2.71 2.69
CA ILE A 106 10.16 2.84 3.01
C ILE A 106 9.39 1.63 2.47
N ARG A 107 9.64 1.24 1.22
CA ARG A 107 9.03 0.06 0.62
C ARG A 107 9.39 -1.21 1.37
N ASP A 108 10.67 -1.42 1.65
CA ASP A 108 11.16 -2.63 2.31
C ASP A 108 10.54 -2.77 3.72
N ALA A 109 10.42 -1.67 4.47
CA ALA A 109 9.72 -1.66 5.76
C ALA A 109 8.23 -2.03 5.64
N THR A 110 7.55 -1.57 4.59
CA THR A 110 6.14 -1.90 4.30
C THR A 110 5.98 -3.37 3.90
N HIS A 111 6.92 -3.88 3.10
CA HIS A 111 6.96 -5.27 2.69
C HIS A 111 7.18 -6.21 3.89
N ASP A 112 8.16 -5.90 4.76
CA ASP A 112 8.44 -6.67 5.97
C ASP A 112 7.24 -6.73 6.92
N PHE A 113 6.55 -5.59 7.09
CA PHE A 113 5.33 -5.51 7.89
C PHE A 113 4.18 -6.37 7.30
N SER A 114 4.08 -6.43 5.98
CA SER A 114 3.07 -7.24 5.29
C SER A 114 3.38 -8.74 5.35
N VAL A 115 4.65 -9.12 5.12
CA VAL A 115 5.12 -10.52 5.17
C VAL A 115 4.98 -11.09 6.58
N SER A 116 5.38 -10.34 7.60
CA SER A 116 5.29 -10.79 9.00
C SER A 116 3.85 -11.08 9.42
N TYR A 117 2.88 -10.26 8.98
CA TYR A 117 1.47 -10.48 9.25
C TYR A 117 0.90 -11.70 8.52
N ASN A 118 1.22 -11.87 7.24
CA ASN A 118 0.79 -13.04 6.47
C ASN A 118 1.34 -14.34 7.06
N ARG A 119 2.60 -14.34 7.53
CA ARG A 119 3.19 -15.49 8.23
C ARG A 119 2.42 -15.83 9.52
N LYS A 120 2.11 -14.83 10.35
CA LYS A 120 1.32 -15.03 11.58
C LYS A 120 -0.08 -15.58 11.29
N LYS A 121 -0.76 -15.04 10.27
CA LYS A 121 -2.09 -15.51 9.87
C LYS A 121 -2.09 -16.96 9.39
N ARG A 122 -1.06 -17.36 8.62
CA ARG A 122 -0.90 -18.76 8.18
C ARG A 122 -0.62 -19.70 9.36
N ALA A 123 0.23 -19.30 10.29
CA ALA A 123 0.51 -20.09 11.49
C ALA A 123 -0.73 -20.28 12.38
N MET A 124 -1.58 -19.25 12.50
CA MET A 124 -2.86 -19.35 13.23
C MET A 124 -3.85 -20.30 12.53
N LYS A 125 -4.00 -20.22 11.21
CA LYS A 125 -4.86 -21.15 10.45
C LYS A 125 -4.46 -22.61 10.63
N LEU A 126 -3.15 -22.90 10.55
CA LEU A 126 -2.64 -24.26 10.76
C LEU A 126 -2.95 -24.81 12.17
N ARG A 127 -2.97 -23.94 13.19
CA ARG A 127 -3.36 -24.34 14.55
C ARG A 127 -4.86 -24.62 14.65
N ASP A 128 -5.70 -23.72 14.14
CA ASP A 128 -7.17 -23.89 14.14
C ASP A 128 -7.61 -25.15 13.36
N GLU A 129 -6.91 -25.50 12.27
CA GLU A 129 -7.19 -26.71 11.49
C GLU A 129 -6.82 -27.99 12.26
N CYS A 130 -5.76 -27.94 13.08
CA CYS A 130 -5.32 -29.08 13.88
C CYS A 130 -6.22 -29.32 15.11
N GLU A 131 -6.76 -28.25 15.70
CA GLU A 131 -7.72 -28.31 16.82
C GLU A 131 -9.11 -28.79 16.39
N LYS A 132 -9.49 -28.63 15.11
CA LYS A 132 -10.77 -29.11 14.56
C LYS A 132 -10.77 -30.58 14.14
N GLN A 133 -9.62 -31.24 14.15
CA GLN A 133 -9.49 -32.67 13.83
C GLN A 133 -9.39 -33.57 15.07
N HIS A 134 -9.55 -33.00 16.27
CA HIS A 134 -9.79 -33.71 17.53
C HIS A 134 -11.19 -33.38 18.05
#